data_AF-A0A8I0D8U0-F1
#
_entry.id   AF-A0A8I0D8U0-F1
#
_cell.length_a   1.000
_cell.length_b   1.000
_cell.length_c   1.000
_cell.angle_alpha   90.00
_cell.angle_beta   90.00
_cell.angle_gamma   90.00
#
_symmetry.space_group_name_H-M   'P 1'
#
loop_
_entity.id
_entity.type
_entity.pdbx_description
1 polymer ?
#
loop_
_entity_poly.entity_id
_entity_poly.type
_entity_poly.pdbx_seq_one_letter_code
_entity_poly.pdbx_strand_id
1 'polypeptide(L)'
;MDVRLFAFLARQRSAEIQPRERFCGLPKRGLAFLLANAMFWQPLWAQAAEGVVVSGPGTSLGQAGNGVPIINIAAPNGSGLSHNQFSDYNVGQQGLILNNATERTQ
;
A
#
# COMPACT_ATOMS: atom_id res chain seq x y z
N MET A 1 57.25 30.01 -6.01
CA MET A 1 56.11 29.06 -6.06
C MET A 1 56.51 27.92 -6.96
N ASP A 2 56.56 26.70 -6.44
CA ASP A 2 57.26 25.57 -7.06
C ASP A 2 56.40 24.91 -8.16
N VAL A 3 56.71 25.23 -9.42
CA VAL A 3 56.00 24.75 -10.63
C VAL A 3 56.06 23.22 -10.77
N ARG A 4 56.98 22.56 -10.07
CA ARG A 4 57.13 21.10 -10.08
C ARG A 4 55.99 20.39 -9.34
N LEU A 5 55.41 21.03 -8.33
CA LEU A 5 54.26 20.48 -7.60
C LEU A 5 53.00 20.48 -8.49
N PHE A 6 52.81 21.54 -9.28
CA PHE A 6 51.70 21.63 -10.24
C PHE A 6 51.82 20.59 -11.35
N ALA A 7 53.04 20.32 -11.84
CA ALA A 7 53.28 19.26 -12.83
C ALA A 7 53.02 17.84 -12.30
N PHE A 8 53.22 17.61 -10.99
CA PHE A 8 52.94 16.33 -10.35
C PHE A 8 51.42 16.10 -10.16
N LEU A 9 50.69 17.11 -9.70
CA LEU A 9 49.24 17.05 -9.54
C LEU A 9 48.52 16.89 -10.88
N ALA A 10 49.01 17.55 -11.94
CA ALA A 10 48.49 17.39 -13.30
C ALA A 10 48.74 15.99 -13.91
N ARG A 11 49.66 15.19 -13.33
CA ARG A 11 49.98 13.82 -13.77
C ARG A 11 49.25 12.75 -12.95
N GLN A 12 48.53 13.13 -11.89
CA GLN A 12 47.65 12.20 -11.20
C GLN A 12 46.51 11.84 -12.16
N ARG A 13 46.41 10.56 -12.56
CA ARG A 13 45.25 10.04 -13.29
C ARG A 13 44.01 10.46 -12.51
N SER A 14 43.25 11.40 -13.07
CA SER A 14 41.94 11.80 -12.57
C SER A 14 41.18 10.54 -12.22
N ALA A 15 40.63 10.49 -11.00
CA ALA A 15 39.91 9.32 -10.50
C ALA A 15 38.88 8.89 -11.55
N GLU A 16 39.17 7.79 -12.23
CA GLU A 16 38.27 7.21 -13.22
C GLU A 16 37.03 6.75 -12.44
N ILE A 17 35.87 7.35 -12.74
CA ILE A 17 34.60 6.94 -12.16
C ILE A 17 34.35 5.52 -12.67
N GLN A 18 34.70 4.52 -11.87
CA GLN A 18 34.49 3.14 -12.25
C GLN A 18 32.99 2.85 -12.16
N PRO A 19 32.29 2.64 -13.30
CA PRO A 19 30.86 2.35 -13.26
C PRO A 19 30.71 0.97 -12.62
N ARG A 20 30.29 0.92 -11.37
CA ARG A 20 29.87 -0.35 -10.76
C ARG A 20 28.56 -0.75 -11.41
N GLU A 21 28.61 -1.51 -12.49
CA GLU A 21 27.41 -1.99 -13.20
C GLU A 21 26.66 -3.08 -12.45
N ARG A 22 27.27 -3.60 -11.38
CA ARG A 22 26.69 -4.61 -10.48
C ARG A 22 26.51 -4.04 -9.09
N PHE A 23 25.35 -4.32 -8.49
CA PHE A 23 25.03 -4.01 -7.10
C PHE A 23 24.65 -5.32 -6.41
N CYS A 24 25.33 -5.66 -5.31
CA CYS A 24 25.14 -6.93 -4.59
C CYS A 24 25.19 -8.19 -5.50
N GLY A 25 26.07 -8.20 -6.50
CA GLY A 25 26.22 -9.33 -7.43
C GLY A 25 25.22 -9.36 -8.60
N LEU A 26 24.16 -8.53 -8.58
CA LEU A 26 23.17 -8.45 -9.66
C LEU A 26 23.48 -7.31 -10.64
N PRO A 27 23.19 -7.48 -11.95
CA PRO A 27 23.30 -6.39 -12.91
C PRO A 27 22.28 -5.29 -12.57
N LYS A 28 22.74 -4.05 -12.40
CA LYS A 28 21.89 -2.90 -12.03
C LYS A 28 20.70 -2.69 -12.96
N ARG A 29 20.91 -2.94 -14.27
CA ARG A 29 19.84 -2.82 -15.28
C ARG A 29 18.76 -3.88 -15.07
N GLY A 30 19.15 -5.13 -14.78
CA GLY A 30 18.20 -6.21 -14.47
C GLY A 30 17.43 -5.93 -13.19
N LEU A 31 18.12 -5.49 -12.14
CA LEU A 31 17.48 -5.08 -10.88
C LEU A 31 16.50 -3.91 -11.09
N ALA A 32 16.89 -2.90 -11.87
CA ALA A 32 16.04 -1.77 -12.20
C ALA A 32 14.78 -2.19 -12.97
N PHE A 33 14.90 -3.08 -13.95
CA PHE A 33 13.74 -3.62 -14.67
C PHE A 33 12.83 -4.46 -13.76
N LEU A 34 13.39 -5.28 -12.87
CA LEU A 34 12.60 -6.06 -11.91
C LEU A 34 11.82 -5.16 -10.95
N LEU A 35 12.48 -4.15 -10.38
CA LEU A 35 11.84 -3.19 -9.49
C LEU A 35 10.80 -2.34 -10.22
N ALA A 36 11.08 -1.90 -11.45
CA ALA A 36 10.12 -1.14 -12.25
C ALA A 36 8.86 -1.96 -12.57
N ASN A 37 9.01 -3.24 -12.95
CA ASN A 37 7.86 -4.13 -13.15
C ASN A 37 7.15 -4.42 -11.83
N ALA A 38 7.88 -4.65 -10.73
CA ALA A 38 7.27 -4.83 -9.42
C ALA A 38 6.41 -3.62 -9.03
N MET A 39 6.94 -2.40 -9.21
CA MET A 39 6.25 -1.14 -8.89
C MET A 39 5.09 -0.83 -9.83
N PHE A 40 5.25 -1.10 -11.13
CA PHE A 40 4.21 -0.83 -12.13
C PHE A 40 2.95 -1.68 -11.90
N TRP A 41 3.11 -2.91 -11.38
CA TRP A 41 1.98 -3.78 -11.05
C TRP A 41 1.37 -3.53 -9.66
N GLN A 42 1.98 -2.71 -8.78
CA GLN A 42 1.48 -2.43 -7.42
C GLN A 42 0.01 -1.97 -7.36
N PRO A 43 -0.48 -1.06 -8.23
CA PRO A 43 -1.84 -0.51 -8.13
C PRO A 43 -2.94 -1.56 -8.35
N LEU A 44 -2.62 -2.68 -9.01
CA LEU A 44 -3.58 -3.75 -9.27
C LEU A 44 -3.87 -4.57 -8.00
N TRP A 45 -2.89 -4.71 -7.11
CA TRP A 45 -3.06 -5.44 -5.83
C TRP A 45 -3.82 -4.60 -4.79
N ALA A 46 -3.66 -3.29 -4.81
CA ALA A 46 -4.37 -2.38 -3.91
C ALA A 46 -5.89 -2.45 -4.10
N GLN A 47 -6.35 -2.71 -5.33
CA GLN A 47 -7.78 -2.90 -5.64
C GLN A 47 -8.30 -4.29 -5.21
N ALA A 48 -7.42 -5.28 -4.99
CA ALA A 48 -7.85 -6.57 -4.44
C ALA A 48 -8.01 -6.54 -2.91
N ALA A 49 -7.55 -5.48 -2.24
CA ALA A 49 -7.79 -5.22 -0.82
C ALA A 49 -9.13 -4.51 -0.56
N GLU A 50 -10.01 -4.46 -1.56
CA GLU A 50 -11.35 -3.92 -1.45
C GLU A 50 -12.19 -4.84 -0.57
N GLY A 51 -12.43 -4.40 0.67
CA GLY A 51 -13.09 -5.21 1.68
C GLY A 51 -13.03 -4.56 3.05
N VAL A 52 -14.03 -4.86 3.86
CA VAL A 52 -14.06 -4.47 5.27
C VAL A 52 -13.82 -5.71 6.12
N VAL A 53 -12.77 -5.69 6.92
CA VAL A 53 -12.43 -6.79 7.84
C VAL A 53 -12.90 -6.40 9.23
N VAL A 54 -13.94 -7.08 9.71
CA VAL A 54 -14.49 -6.86 11.04
C VAL A 54 -13.58 -7.52 12.08
N SER A 55 -13.18 -6.76 13.10
CA SER A 55 -12.32 -7.23 14.19
C SER A 55 -12.98 -7.20 15.58
N GLY A 56 -14.17 -6.57 15.68
CA GLY A 56 -14.93 -6.45 16.92
C GLY A 56 -16.14 -7.39 17.01
N PRO A 57 -16.57 -7.76 18.23
CA PRO A 57 -17.79 -8.53 18.45
C PRO A 57 -19.05 -7.70 18.15
N GLY A 58 -20.08 -8.35 17.60
CA GLY A 58 -21.40 -7.74 17.36
C GLY A 58 -21.55 -7.02 16.02
N THR A 59 -20.46 -6.82 15.27
CA THR A 59 -20.49 -6.33 13.89
C THR A 59 -20.41 -7.53 12.93
N SER A 60 -21.15 -7.50 11.83
CA SER A 60 -21.07 -8.56 10.81
C SER A 60 -21.10 -8.01 9.39
N LEU A 61 -20.46 -8.73 8.46
CA LEU A 61 -20.48 -8.40 7.05
C LEU A 61 -21.52 -9.24 6.30
N GLY A 62 -22.21 -8.63 5.36
CA GLY A 62 -23.08 -9.26 4.38
C GLY A 62 -22.95 -8.58 3.03
N GLN A 63 -23.80 -8.97 2.09
CA GLN A 63 -23.83 -8.38 0.75
C GLN A 63 -25.28 -8.19 0.33
N ALA A 64 -25.59 -7.03 -0.23
CA ALA A 64 -26.91 -6.73 -0.80
C ALA A 64 -27.12 -7.51 -2.10
N GLY A 65 -28.37 -7.68 -2.53
CA GLY A 65 -28.70 -8.38 -3.79
C GLY A 65 -28.12 -7.72 -5.05
N ASN A 66 -27.73 -6.44 -4.97
CA ASN A 66 -27.04 -5.71 -6.02
C ASN A 66 -25.49 -5.76 -5.90
N GLY A 67 -24.95 -6.55 -4.98
CA GLY A 67 -23.50 -6.77 -4.80
C GLY A 67 -22.80 -5.78 -3.86
N VAL A 68 -23.48 -4.74 -3.35
CA VAL A 68 -22.90 -3.77 -2.43
C VAL A 68 -22.66 -4.39 -1.05
N PRO A 69 -21.48 -4.23 -0.43
CA PRO A 69 -21.23 -4.73 0.93
C PRO A 69 -22.16 -4.09 1.96
N ILE A 70 -22.67 -4.91 2.89
CA ILE A 70 -23.47 -4.47 4.04
C ILE A 70 -22.68 -4.77 5.32
N ILE A 71 -22.52 -3.77 6.17
CA ILE A 71 -22.07 -3.93 7.55
C ILE A 71 -23.29 -3.83 8.45
N ASN A 72 -23.66 -4.92 9.11
CA ASN A 72 -24.63 -4.85 10.20
C ASN A 72 -23.89 -4.39 11.45
N ILE A 73 -24.27 -3.21 11.95
CA ILE A 73 -23.58 -2.60 13.06
C ILE A 73 -24.01 -3.23 14.39
N ALA A 74 -23.11 -3.19 15.38
CA ALA A 74 -23.39 -3.67 16.72
C ALA A 74 -24.54 -2.87 17.35
N ALA A 75 -25.26 -3.50 18.28
CA ALA A 75 -26.29 -2.82 19.05
C ALA A 75 -25.71 -1.58 19.77
N PRO A 76 -26.46 -0.47 19.86
CA PRO A 76 -25.99 0.70 20.56
C PRO A 76 -25.78 0.40 22.05
N ASN A 77 -24.79 1.05 22.66
CA ASN A 77 -24.58 1.01 24.11
C ASN A 77 -25.65 1.85 24.85
N GLY A 78 -25.54 1.94 26.18
CA GLY A 78 -26.48 2.70 27.01
C GLY A 78 -26.58 4.21 26.72
N SER A 79 -25.66 4.77 25.92
CA SER A 79 -25.70 6.16 25.46
C SER A 79 -26.17 6.29 24.00
N GLY A 80 -26.61 5.21 23.36
CA GLY A 80 -27.01 5.22 21.95
C GLY A 80 -25.87 5.09 20.94
N LEU A 81 -24.63 4.80 21.36
CA LEU A 81 -23.47 4.68 20.47
C LEU A 81 -23.27 3.23 20.03
N SER A 82 -23.29 2.98 18.72
CA SER A 82 -22.83 1.71 18.13
C SER A 82 -21.31 1.76 17.91
N HIS A 83 -20.56 0.91 18.60
CA HIS A 83 -19.10 0.82 18.48
C HIS A 83 -18.73 -0.40 17.64
N ASN A 84 -18.14 -0.16 16.46
CA ASN A 84 -17.76 -1.21 15.50
C ASN A 84 -16.26 -1.10 15.25
N GLN A 85 -15.54 -2.22 15.39
CA GLN A 85 -14.09 -2.27 15.18
C GLN A 85 -13.78 -3.02 13.90
N PHE A 86 -12.87 -2.44 13.11
CA PHE A 86 -12.43 -2.97 11.83
C PHE A 86 -10.90 -3.01 11.80
N SER A 87 -10.34 -4.10 11.29
CA SER A 87 -8.92 -4.16 10.94
C SER A 87 -8.62 -3.35 9.68
N ASP A 88 -9.53 -3.43 8.71
CA ASP A 88 -9.48 -2.67 7.47
C ASP A 88 -10.88 -2.15 7.15
N TYR A 89 -10.98 -0.87 6.79
CA TYR A 89 -12.24 -0.22 6.43
C TYR A 89 -12.06 0.52 5.10
N ASN A 90 -12.27 -0.21 4.00
CA ASN A 90 -12.18 0.32 2.64
C ASN A 90 -13.58 0.43 2.03
N VAL A 91 -13.86 1.54 1.34
CA VAL A 91 -15.12 1.76 0.63
C VAL A 91 -14.84 1.82 -0.86
N GLY A 92 -15.36 0.84 -1.59
CA GLY A 92 -15.21 0.75 -3.03
C GLY A 92 -16.09 1.75 -3.79
N GLN A 93 -16.00 1.74 -5.12
CA GLN A 93 -16.74 2.68 -5.97
C GLN A 93 -18.27 2.55 -5.84
N GLN A 94 -18.76 1.33 -5.60
CA GLN A 94 -20.18 1.04 -5.40
C GLN A 94 -20.67 1.46 -4.00
N GLY A 95 -19.76 1.93 -3.14
CA GLY A 95 -20.05 2.32 -1.77
C GLY A 95 -20.14 1.14 -0.81
N LEU A 96 -20.66 1.43 0.39
CA LEU A 96 -20.84 0.47 1.47
C LEU A 96 -22.09 0.86 2.29
N ILE A 97 -22.87 -0.13 2.72
CA ILE A 97 -24.09 0.06 3.48
C ILE A 97 -23.83 -0.21 4.96
N LEU A 98 -24.18 0.74 5.83
CA LEU A 98 -24.26 0.52 7.28
C LEU A 98 -25.72 0.23 7.65
N ASN A 99 -26.01 -1.02 7.99
CA ASN A 99 -27.35 -1.44 8.38
C ASN A 99 -27.58 -1.18 9.88
N ASN A 100 -28.43 -0.19 10.16
CA ASN A 100 -28.89 0.21 11.49
C ASN A 100 -30.39 -0.12 11.71
N ALA A 101 -30.94 -1.08 10.95
CA ALA A 101 -32.33 -1.50 11.12
C ALA A 101 -32.48 -2.49 12.30
N THR A 102 -33.57 -2.38 13.04
CA THR A 102 -33.93 -3.31 14.13
C THR A 102 -34.60 -4.59 13.64
N GLU A 103 -35.12 -4.57 12.41
CA GLU A 103 -35.79 -5.69 11.77
C GLU A 103 -35.26 -5.88 10.34
N ARG A 104 -35.18 -7.13 9.86
CA ARG A 104 -34.91 -7.38 8.44
C ARG A 104 -36.18 -7.08 7.66
N THR A 105 -36.23 -5.95 6.99
CA THR A 105 -37.13 -5.76 5.85
C THR A 105 -36.63 -6.65 4.71
N GLN A 106 -37.29 -7.80 4.54
CA GLN A 106 -37.09 -8.71 3.40
C GLN A 106 -37.85 -8.20 2.19
#